data_AF-A0A7W0WJL0-F1
#
_entry.id   AF-A0A7W0WJL0-F1
#
_cell.length_a   1.000
_cell.length_b   1.000
_cell.length_c   1.000
_cell.angle_alpha   90.00
_cell.angle_beta   90.00
_cell.angle_gamma   90.00
#
_symmetry.space_group_name_H-M   'P 1'
#
loop_
_entity.id
_entity.type
_entity.pdbx_description
1 polymer ?
#
loop_
_entity_poly.entity_id
_entity_poly.type
_entity_poly.pdbx_seq_one_letter_code
_entity_poly.pdbx_strand_id
1 'polypeptide(L)'
;MPLAPSLTLVLLPAWWLMRAIAGPEGLAMAALPSLPTSPAAERLLAPLFLVAAWATTGLWPLHRQLPAALAAPVGAMLLARVAIPTVPDGMEHWRPLMMPAIVLGIWHAALSDRPSGVAIGLAWVGLLGASRGGVTGAALLLAGALMFDLATAWRERLGRWLPVAVGASALAAGAGGLLAVESGLHAEVVYTVLAVSGVAAAAAAVAPPARAADGQRSR
;
A
#
# COMPACT_ATOMS: atom_id res chain seq x y z
N MET A 1 16.97 -10.71 -14.76
CA MET A 1 16.91 -9.24 -14.62
C MET A 1 15.99 -8.90 -13.45
N PRO A 2 16.27 -7.85 -12.66
CA PRO A 2 15.36 -7.41 -11.61
C PRO A 2 14.06 -6.87 -12.25
N LEU A 3 12.92 -7.53 -12.02
CA LEU A 3 11.63 -7.19 -12.63
C LEU A 3 11.08 -5.85 -12.16
N ALA A 4 11.21 -5.51 -10.88
CA ALA A 4 10.68 -4.30 -10.28
C ALA A 4 11.18 -3.01 -10.98
N PRO A 5 12.50 -2.78 -11.15
CA PRO A 5 12.98 -1.62 -11.90
C PRO A 5 12.65 -1.70 -13.40
N SER A 6 12.49 -2.90 -13.97
CA SER A 6 12.02 -3.01 -15.36
C SER A 6 10.56 -2.57 -15.51
N LEU A 7 9.70 -2.88 -14.53
CA LEU A 7 8.31 -2.46 -14.53
C LEU A 7 8.16 -0.93 -14.36
N THR A 8 9.10 -0.25 -13.68
CA THR A 8 9.06 1.22 -13.60
C THR A 8 9.40 1.90 -14.93
N LEU A 9 10.02 1.19 -15.89
CA LEU A 9 10.23 1.72 -17.26
C LEU A 9 8.91 1.97 -18.00
N VAL A 10 7.81 1.37 -17.55
CA VAL A 10 6.45 1.65 -18.04
C VAL A 10 6.05 3.12 -17.78
N LEU A 11 6.74 3.84 -16.89
CA LEU A 11 6.56 5.28 -16.72
C LEU A 11 7.04 6.09 -17.92
N LEU A 12 7.96 5.57 -18.76
CA LEU A 12 8.43 6.27 -19.96
C LEU A 12 7.30 6.49 -20.99
N PRO A 13 6.55 5.46 -21.43
CA PRO A 13 5.42 5.68 -22.33
C PRO A 13 4.29 6.47 -21.67
N ALA A 14 4.07 6.33 -20.35
CA ALA A 14 3.09 7.13 -19.62
C ALA A 14 3.45 8.63 -19.66
N TRP A 15 4.71 8.95 -19.34
CA TRP A 15 5.23 10.32 -19.40
C TRP A 15 5.17 10.89 -20.82
N TRP A 16 5.55 10.10 -21.83
CA TRP A 16 5.49 10.53 -23.23
C TRP A 16 4.05 10.86 -23.65
N LEU A 17 3.10 10.00 -23.31
CA LEU A 17 1.68 10.22 -23.62
C LEU A 17 1.12 11.45 -22.89
N MET A 18 1.42 11.61 -21.60
CA MET A 18 1.04 12.80 -20.84
C MET A 18 1.62 14.07 -21.46
N ARG A 19 2.89 14.05 -21.88
CA ARG A 19 3.53 15.21 -22.52
C ARG A 19 2.87 15.54 -23.85
N ALA A 20 2.48 14.54 -24.63
CA ALA A 20 1.76 14.74 -25.87
C ALA A 20 0.37 15.36 -25.63
N ILE A 21 -0.33 14.96 -24.56
CA ILE A 21 -1.62 15.52 -24.17
C ILE A 21 -1.48 16.97 -23.66
N ALA A 22 -0.47 17.23 -22.82
CA ALA A 22 -0.26 18.54 -22.21
C ALA A 22 0.19 19.62 -23.20
N GLY A 23 0.79 19.23 -24.33
CA GLY A 23 1.25 20.15 -25.35
C GLY A 23 2.23 21.21 -24.79
N PRO A 24 2.03 22.51 -25.05
CA PRO A 24 2.95 23.58 -24.63
C PRO A 24 2.87 23.93 -23.14
N GLU A 25 1.77 23.58 -22.45
CA GLU A 25 1.58 23.89 -21.02
C GLU A 25 2.53 23.09 -20.12
N GLY A 26 3.01 21.95 -20.62
CA GLY A 26 3.97 21.09 -19.92
C GLY A 26 3.36 20.26 -18.78
N LEU A 27 4.23 19.63 -17.98
CA LEU A 27 3.84 18.65 -16.95
C LEU A 27 4.16 19.14 -15.53
N ALA A 28 3.88 20.42 -15.25
CA ALA A 28 4.01 20.93 -13.89
C ALA A 28 2.99 20.24 -12.96
N MET A 29 3.40 19.88 -11.74
CA MET A 29 2.53 19.16 -10.77
C MET A 29 1.22 19.91 -10.49
N ALA A 30 1.24 21.24 -10.50
CA ALA A 30 0.06 22.07 -10.30
C ALA A 30 -0.92 22.06 -11.49
N ALA A 31 -0.43 21.73 -12.69
CA ALA A 31 -1.23 21.68 -13.92
C ALA A 31 -1.80 20.29 -14.21
N LEU A 32 -1.38 19.24 -13.48
CA LEU A 32 -1.85 17.87 -13.70
C LEU A 32 -3.38 17.72 -13.63
N PRO A 33 -4.10 18.31 -12.64
CA PRO A 33 -5.55 18.18 -12.57
C PRO A 33 -6.31 18.93 -13.68
N SER A 34 -5.65 19.86 -14.38
CA SER A 34 -6.25 20.66 -15.46
C SER A 34 -5.93 20.12 -16.85
N LEU A 35 -5.21 19.00 -16.96
CA LEU A 35 -4.88 18.41 -18.26
C LEU A 35 -6.17 17.99 -18.99
N PRO A 36 -6.30 18.32 -20.29
CA PRO A 36 -7.47 17.96 -21.09
C PRO A 36 -7.44 16.47 -21.48
N THR A 37 -7.49 15.59 -20.48
CA THR A 37 -7.46 14.15 -20.69
C THR A 37 -8.84 13.66 -21.11
N SER A 38 -8.89 12.83 -22.15
CA SER A 38 -10.11 12.12 -22.51
C SER A 38 -10.27 10.87 -21.63
N PRO A 39 -11.49 10.37 -21.38
CA PRO A 39 -11.69 9.15 -20.59
C PRO A 39 -10.95 7.93 -21.17
N ALA A 40 -10.77 7.87 -22.49
CA ALA A 40 -9.97 6.82 -23.13
C ALA A 40 -8.48 6.92 -22.78
N ALA A 41 -7.93 8.14 -22.76
CA ALA A 41 -6.55 8.37 -22.36
C ALA A 41 -6.32 8.02 -20.88
N GLU A 42 -7.25 8.39 -19.99
CA GLU A 42 -7.18 8.01 -18.58
C GLU A 42 -7.15 6.49 -18.38
N ARG A 43 -8.03 5.76 -19.07
CA ARG A 43 -8.08 4.29 -19.01
C ARG A 43 -6.80 3.63 -19.52
N LEU A 44 -6.08 4.26 -20.44
CA LEU A 44 -4.79 3.77 -20.94
C LEU A 44 -3.63 4.11 -19.98
N LEU A 45 -3.66 5.27 -19.33
CA LEU A 45 -2.62 5.74 -18.42
C LEU A 45 -2.69 5.10 -17.03
N ALA A 46 -3.90 4.92 -16.48
CA ALA A 46 -4.10 4.33 -15.17
C ALA A 46 -3.38 2.98 -14.94
N PRO A 47 -3.45 1.97 -15.83
CA PRO A 47 -2.77 0.70 -15.61
C PRO A 47 -1.24 0.87 -15.62
N LEU A 48 -0.70 1.81 -16.38
CA LEU A 48 0.74 2.12 -16.39
C LEU A 48 1.19 2.65 -15.03
N PHE A 49 0.42 3.57 -14.45
CA PHE A 49 0.68 4.07 -13.09
C PHE A 49 0.50 3.00 -12.02
N LEU A 50 -0.56 2.19 -12.12
CA LEU A 50 -0.84 1.12 -11.17
C LEU A 50 0.28 0.06 -11.19
N VAL A 51 0.74 -0.36 -12.36
CA VAL A 51 1.85 -1.32 -12.49
C VAL A 51 3.15 -0.74 -11.96
N ALA A 52 3.47 0.51 -12.30
CA ALA A 52 4.68 1.17 -11.81
C ALA A 52 4.65 1.36 -10.28
N ALA A 53 3.52 1.79 -9.73
CA ALA A 53 3.34 1.90 -8.29
C ALA A 53 3.41 0.51 -7.63
N TRP A 54 2.75 -0.50 -8.18
CA TRP A 54 2.76 -1.87 -7.68
C TRP A 54 4.18 -2.43 -7.61
N ALA A 55 5.00 -2.12 -8.62
CA ALA A 55 6.40 -2.53 -8.68
C ALA A 55 7.25 -2.06 -7.50
N THR A 56 6.86 -0.96 -6.87
CA THR A 56 7.56 -0.40 -5.71
C THR A 56 7.02 -0.87 -4.36
N THR A 57 5.90 -1.58 -4.33
CA THR A 57 5.26 -1.99 -3.06
C THR A 57 6.01 -3.09 -2.32
N GLY A 58 6.77 -3.92 -3.04
CA GLY A 58 7.33 -5.15 -2.47
C GLY A 58 6.25 -6.14 -1.99
N LEU A 59 5.02 -6.03 -2.47
CA LEU A 59 4.00 -7.07 -2.30
C LEU A 59 4.27 -8.23 -3.26
N TRP A 60 3.61 -9.36 -3.05
CA TRP A 60 3.70 -10.50 -3.96
C TRP A 60 3.19 -10.09 -5.36
N PRO A 61 3.85 -10.51 -6.46
CA PRO A 61 4.99 -11.43 -6.56
C PRO A 61 6.38 -10.78 -6.44
N LEU A 62 6.47 -9.47 -6.20
CA LEU A 62 7.72 -8.69 -6.22
C LEU A 62 8.43 -8.57 -4.86
N HIS A 63 7.93 -9.29 -3.85
CA HIS A 63 8.36 -9.22 -2.46
C HIS A 63 9.82 -9.57 -2.15
N ARG A 64 10.59 -10.05 -3.13
CA ARG A 64 12.01 -10.44 -2.99
C ARG A 64 12.99 -9.45 -3.61
N GLN A 65 12.50 -8.44 -4.33
CA GLN A 65 13.38 -7.62 -5.17
C GLN A 65 13.85 -6.33 -4.53
N LEU A 66 13.02 -5.74 -3.67
CA LEU A 66 13.30 -4.46 -3.02
C LEU A 66 12.88 -4.53 -1.54
N PRO A 67 13.54 -3.76 -0.66
CA PRO A 67 13.06 -3.54 0.70
C PRO A 67 11.70 -2.83 0.64
N ALA A 68 10.63 -3.58 0.87
CA ALA A 68 9.25 -3.15 0.64
C ALA A 68 8.93 -1.83 1.34
N ALA A 69 9.31 -1.67 2.62
CA ALA A 69 8.99 -0.47 3.38
C ALA A 69 9.71 0.80 2.92
N LEU A 70 10.86 0.67 2.25
CA LEU A 70 11.58 1.83 1.67
C LEU A 70 11.01 2.22 0.31
N ALA A 71 10.62 1.24 -0.51
CA ALA A 71 10.14 1.47 -1.86
C ALA A 71 8.64 1.84 -1.90
N ALA A 72 7.81 1.27 -1.02
CA ALA A 72 6.36 1.47 -1.02
C ALA A 72 5.92 2.95 -0.91
N PRO A 73 6.57 3.82 -0.10
CA PRO A 73 6.27 5.24 -0.08
C PRO A 73 6.40 5.91 -1.45
N VAL A 74 7.33 5.47 -2.31
CA VAL A 74 7.50 6.03 -3.66
C VAL A 74 6.28 5.72 -4.53
N GLY A 75 5.80 4.47 -4.51
CA GLY A 75 4.58 4.08 -5.22
C GLY A 75 3.34 4.80 -4.69
N ALA A 76 3.23 4.95 -3.37
CA ALA A 76 2.14 5.69 -2.76
C ALA A 76 2.16 7.18 -3.16
N MET A 77 3.35 7.81 -3.19
CA MET A 77 3.50 9.19 -3.68
C MET A 77 3.14 9.30 -5.16
N LEU A 78 3.56 8.36 -6.00
CA LEU A 78 3.18 8.30 -7.40
C LEU A 78 1.65 8.27 -7.56
N LEU A 79 0.96 7.41 -6.81
CA LEU A 79 -0.50 7.35 -6.88
C LEU A 79 -1.16 8.62 -6.34
N ALA A 80 -0.81 9.04 -5.13
CA ALA A 80 -1.47 10.14 -4.45
C ALA A 80 -1.21 11.51 -5.09
N ARG A 81 -0.02 11.72 -5.69
CA ARG A 81 0.38 13.01 -6.23
C ARG A 81 0.29 13.10 -7.75
N VAL A 82 0.31 11.98 -8.46
CA VAL A 82 0.31 11.96 -9.93
C VAL A 82 -0.91 11.20 -10.45
N ALA A 83 -1.04 9.91 -10.16
CA ALA A 83 -2.07 9.09 -10.82
C ALA A 83 -3.50 9.52 -10.47
N ILE A 84 -3.84 9.62 -9.17
CA ILE A 84 -5.19 9.95 -8.73
C ILE A 84 -5.64 11.34 -9.22
N PRO A 85 -4.81 12.41 -9.14
CA PRO A 85 -5.19 13.72 -9.67
C PRO A 85 -5.23 13.80 -11.20
N THR A 86 -4.46 12.97 -11.92
CA THR A 86 -4.33 13.06 -13.38
C THR A 86 -5.33 12.19 -14.12
N VAL A 87 -5.67 11.02 -13.58
CA VAL A 87 -6.49 10.00 -14.25
C VAL A 87 -7.55 9.38 -13.31
N PRO A 88 -8.39 10.19 -12.64
CA PRO A 88 -9.33 9.70 -11.62
C PRO A 88 -10.31 8.64 -12.16
N ASP A 89 -10.89 8.84 -13.34
CA ASP A 89 -11.84 7.89 -13.96
C ASP A 89 -11.12 6.63 -14.41
N GLY A 90 -9.87 6.78 -14.88
CA GLY A 90 -8.99 5.65 -15.16
C GLY A 90 -8.73 4.79 -13.93
N MET A 91 -8.44 5.41 -12.78
CA MET A 91 -8.21 4.70 -11.52
C MET A 91 -9.47 3.96 -11.04
N GLU A 92 -10.64 4.60 -11.14
CA GLU A 92 -11.94 3.97 -10.85
C GLU A 92 -12.18 2.74 -11.73
N HIS A 93 -11.92 2.86 -13.04
CA HIS A 93 -12.12 1.77 -14.00
C HIS A 93 -11.27 0.52 -13.70
N TRP A 94 -10.02 0.71 -13.26
CA TRP A 94 -9.10 -0.39 -12.98
C TRP A 94 -9.16 -0.89 -11.52
N ARG A 95 -9.89 -0.19 -10.63
CA ARG A 95 -10.02 -0.57 -9.21
C ARG A 95 -10.52 -2.01 -9.02
N PRO A 96 -11.57 -2.50 -9.72
CA PRO A 96 -12.07 -3.87 -9.51
C PRO A 96 -11.04 -4.96 -9.82
N LEU A 97 -10.04 -4.67 -10.67
CA LEU A 97 -8.95 -5.60 -10.95
C LEU A 97 -7.83 -5.51 -9.91
N MET A 98 -7.51 -4.30 -9.45
CA MET A 98 -6.44 -4.07 -8.49
C MET A 98 -6.78 -4.55 -7.07
N MET A 99 -8.03 -4.41 -6.64
CA MET A 99 -8.45 -4.83 -5.30
C MET A 99 -8.20 -6.32 -5.01
N PRO A 100 -8.56 -7.28 -5.88
CA PRO A 100 -8.17 -8.68 -5.74
C PRO A 100 -6.66 -8.88 -5.61
N ALA A 101 -5.85 -8.18 -6.42
CA ALA A 101 -4.39 -8.29 -6.37
C ALA A 101 -3.83 -7.80 -5.03
N ILE A 102 -4.37 -6.70 -4.49
CA ILE A 102 -4.03 -6.18 -3.16
C ILE A 102 -4.40 -7.19 -2.07
N VAL A 103 -5.61 -7.75 -2.12
CA VAL A 103 -6.08 -8.77 -1.17
C VAL A 103 -5.15 -9.98 -1.17
N LEU A 104 -4.79 -10.50 -2.35
CA LEU A 104 -3.81 -11.59 -2.48
C LEU A 104 -2.45 -11.21 -1.90
N GLY A 105 -1.99 -9.98 -2.14
CA GLY A 105 -0.76 -9.45 -1.55
C GLY A 105 -0.79 -9.40 -0.02
N ILE A 106 -1.91 -8.96 0.57
CA ILE A 106 -2.13 -8.90 2.02
C ILE A 106 -2.12 -10.31 2.61
N TRP A 107 -2.89 -11.24 2.03
CA TRP A 107 -2.95 -12.62 2.49
C TRP A 107 -1.59 -13.30 2.40
N HIS A 108 -0.87 -13.11 1.29
CA HIS A 108 0.50 -13.62 1.16
C HIS A 108 1.41 -13.04 2.24
N ALA A 109 1.34 -11.73 2.50
CA ALA A 109 2.14 -11.08 3.54
C ALA A 109 1.80 -11.61 4.95
N ALA A 110 0.51 -11.82 5.24
CA ALA A 110 0.03 -12.41 6.49
C ALA A 110 0.56 -13.84 6.68
N LEU A 111 0.42 -14.69 5.65
CA LEU A 111 0.89 -16.08 5.68
C LEU A 111 2.42 -16.20 5.73
N SER A 112 3.14 -15.17 5.28
CA SER A 112 4.61 -15.13 5.30
C SER A 112 5.19 -14.46 6.56
N ASP A 113 4.36 -14.10 7.55
CA ASP A 113 4.74 -13.36 8.76
C ASP A 113 5.47 -12.03 8.45
N ARG A 114 4.94 -11.26 7.48
CA ARG A 114 5.49 -9.97 7.04
C ARG A 114 4.54 -8.83 7.40
N PRO A 115 4.54 -8.33 8.65
CA PRO A 115 3.59 -7.31 9.11
C PRO A 115 3.67 -6.01 8.28
N SER A 116 4.87 -5.60 7.87
CA SER A 116 5.07 -4.45 7.00
C SER A 116 4.38 -4.61 5.64
N GLY A 117 4.34 -5.84 5.10
CA GLY A 117 3.60 -6.13 3.87
C GLY A 117 2.09 -6.00 4.04
N VAL A 118 1.55 -6.41 5.19
CA VAL A 118 0.12 -6.23 5.53
C VAL A 118 -0.22 -4.75 5.61
N ALA A 119 0.59 -3.95 6.29
CA ALA A 119 0.40 -2.50 6.38
C ALA A 119 0.49 -1.81 5.01
N ILE A 120 1.45 -2.19 4.17
CA ILE A 120 1.58 -1.67 2.79
C ILE A 120 0.33 -2.03 1.96
N GLY A 121 -0.17 -3.26 2.06
CA GLY A 121 -1.39 -3.67 1.35
C GLY A 121 -2.62 -2.90 1.82
N LEU A 122 -2.79 -2.69 3.13
CA LEU A 122 -3.85 -1.84 3.66
C LEU A 122 -3.71 -0.38 3.21
N ALA A 123 -2.48 0.13 3.09
CA ALA A 123 -2.25 1.48 2.59
C ALA A 123 -2.77 1.63 1.15
N TRP A 124 -2.62 0.59 0.32
CA TRP A 124 -3.20 0.55 -1.02
C TRP A 124 -4.73 0.54 -1.03
N VAL A 125 -5.36 -0.18 -0.11
CA VAL A 125 -6.82 -0.12 0.08
C VAL A 125 -7.25 1.33 0.38
N GLY A 126 -6.55 1.99 1.31
CA GLY A 126 -6.81 3.39 1.64
C GLY A 126 -6.65 4.34 0.45
N LEU A 127 -5.56 4.20 -0.32
CA LEU A 127 -5.28 5.02 -1.50
C LEU A 127 -6.32 4.83 -2.62
N LEU A 128 -6.72 3.59 -2.90
CA LEU A 128 -7.71 3.32 -3.95
C LEU A 128 -9.11 3.76 -3.57
N GLY A 129 -9.42 3.90 -2.28
CA GLY A 129 -10.66 4.52 -1.82
C GLY A 129 -10.77 6.02 -2.13
N ALA A 130 -9.69 6.66 -2.59
CA ALA A 130 -9.65 8.04 -3.10
C ALA A 130 -10.19 9.14 -2.15
N SER A 131 -10.32 8.85 -0.85
CA SER A 131 -10.75 9.82 0.16
C SER A 131 -9.54 10.49 0.85
N ARG A 132 -9.73 11.70 1.40
CA ARG A 132 -8.68 12.36 2.22
C ARG A 132 -8.27 11.52 3.42
N GLY A 133 -9.25 10.84 4.04
CA GLY A 133 -9.01 9.90 5.13
C GLY A 133 -8.13 8.73 4.68
N GLY A 134 -8.43 8.14 3.52
CA GLY A 134 -7.66 7.06 2.92
C GLY A 134 -6.20 7.41 2.63
N VAL A 135 -5.93 8.60 2.07
CA VAL A 135 -4.55 9.08 1.82
C VAL A 135 -3.79 9.27 3.14
N THR A 136 -4.44 9.85 4.15
CA THR A 136 -3.84 10.04 5.48
C THR A 136 -3.58 8.68 6.15
N GLY A 137 -4.54 7.77 6.07
CA GLY A 137 -4.41 6.41 6.60
C GLY A 137 -3.28 5.63 5.95
N ALA A 138 -3.15 5.73 4.62
CA ALA A 138 -2.05 5.14 3.88
C ALA A 138 -0.69 5.71 4.31
N ALA A 139 -0.57 7.03 4.49
CA ALA A 139 0.66 7.64 4.96
C ALA A 139 1.06 7.14 6.37
N LEU A 140 0.10 7.03 7.29
CA LEU A 140 0.34 6.50 8.64
C LEU A 140 0.74 5.01 8.61
N LEU A 141 0.07 4.20 7.79
CA LEU A 141 0.40 2.78 7.61
C LEU A 141 1.82 2.58 7.06
N LEU A 142 2.19 3.36 6.04
CA LEU A 142 3.52 3.28 5.44
C LEU A 142 4.62 3.78 6.38
N ALA A 143 4.36 4.86 7.12
CA ALA A 143 5.26 5.35 8.15
C ALA A 143 5.42 4.32 9.29
N GLY A 144 4.33 3.70 9.73
CA GLY A 144 4.34 2.62 10.71
C GLY A 144 5.15 1.41 10.22
N ALA A 145 4.92 0.96 8.99
CA ALA A 145 5.66 -0.15 8.37
C ALA A 145 7.17 0.14 8.28
N LEU A 146 7.55 1.33 7.83
CA LEU A 146 8.94 1.76 7.75
C LEU A 146 9.59 1.84 9.14
N MET A 147 8.89 2.42 10.11
CA MET A 147 9.41 2.51 11.48
C MET A 147 9.57 1.13 12.11
N PHE A 148 8.66 0.19 11.85
CA PHE A 148 8.77 -1.19 12.32
C PHE A 148 9.98 -1.91 11.71
N ASP A 149 10.18 -1.81 10.39
CA ASP A 149 11.34 -2.42 9.70
C ASP A 149 12.66 -1.79 10.18
N LEU A 150 12.72 -0.48 10.39
CA LEU A 150 13.90 0.19 10.92
C LEU A 150 14.17 -0.20 12.38
N ALA A 151 13.13 -0.27 13.22
CA ALA A 151 13.27 -0.66 14.61
C ALA A 151 13.77 -2.09 14.78
N THR A 152 13.27 -3.01 13.96
CA THR A 152 13.72 -4.41 13.94
C THR A 152 15.15 -4.54 13.40
N ALA A 153 15.50 -3.79 12.34
CA ALA A 153 16.87 -3.77 11.82
C ALA A 153 17.88 -3.18 12.83
N TRP A 154 17.46 -2.23 13.67
CA TRP A 154 18.31 -1.56 14.66
C TRP A 154 18.09 -2.08 16.09
N ARG A 155 17.63 -3.33 16.24
CA ARG A 155 17.29 -3.94 17.53
C ARG A 155 18.39 -3.78 18.58
N GLU A 156 19.63 -4.08 18.22
CA GLU A 156 20.79 -4.00 19.14
C GLU A 156 21.09 -2.57 19.57
N ARG A 157 20.94 -1.61 18.64
CA ARG A 157 21.21 -0.19 18.89
C ARG A 157 20.13 0.48 19.73
N LEU A 158 18.86 0.09 19.54
CA LEU A 158 17.73 0.68 20.25
C LEU A 158 17.64 0.20 21.70
N GLY A 159 18.04 -1.05 21.99
CA GLY A 159 18.04 -1.61 23.35
C GLY A 159 16.69 -1.38 24.05
N ARG A 160 16.69 -0.58 25.12
CA ARG A 160 15.48 -0.23 25.91
C ARG A 160 14.40 0.55 25.14
N TRP A 161 14.74 1.19 24.02
CA TRP A 161 13.81 1.99 23.23
C TRP A 161 13.05 1.17 22.18
N LEU A 162 13.47 -0.06 21.91
CA LEU A 162 12.79 -0.96 20.97
C LEU A 162 11.28 -1.09 21.23
N PRO A 163 10.80 -1.38 22.46
CA PRO A 163 9.36 -1.51 22.71
C PRO A 163 8.59 -0.21 22.45
N VAL A 164 9.22 0.95 22.66
CA VAL A 164 8.60 2.25 22.37
C VAL A 164 8.46 2.46 20.86
N ALA A 165 9.50 2.15 20.08
CA ALA A 165 9.47 2.25 18.63
C ALA A 165 8.44 1.28 18.01
N VAL A 166 8.40 0.04 18.49
CA VAL A 166 7.41 -0.96 18.06
C VAL A 166 6.00 -0.51 18.46
N GLY A 167 5.79 -0.04 19.69
CA GLY A 167 4.50 0.48 20.16
C GLY A 167 4.01 1.67 19.34
N ALA A 168 4.88 2.64 19.05
CA ALA A 168 4.55 3.77 18.18
C ALA A 168 4.19 3.31 16.76
N SER A 169 4.86 2.28 16.24
CA SER A 169 4.59 1.75 14.90
C SER A 169 3.23 1.07 14.83
N ALA A 170 2.87 0.32 15.88
CA ALA A 170 1.58 -0.31 16.02
C ALA A 170 0.45 0.72 16.17
N LEU A 171 0.68 1.81 16.92
CA LEU A 171 -0.29 2.92 17.04
C LEU A 171 -0.51 3.61 15.69
N ALA A 172 0.57 3.93 14.97
CA ALA A 172 0.47 4.53 13.64
C ALA A 172 -0.26 3.60 12.65
N ALA A 173 0.07 2.31 12.66
CA ALA A 173 -0.59 1.31 11.82
C ALA A 173 -2.06 1.11 12.21
N GLY A 174 -2.40 1.12 13.49
CA GLY A 174 -3.78 1.01 13.97
C GLY A 174 -4.64 2.20 13.56
N ALA A 175 -4.16 3.43 13.82
CA ALA A 175 -4.85 4.65 13.42
C ALA A 175 -4.98 4.75 11.89
N GLY A 176 -3.89 4.46 11.17
CA GLY A 176 -3.89 4.47 9.71
C GLY A 176 -4.78 3.38 9.10
N GLY A 177 -4.80 2.21 9.73
CA GLY A 177 -5.65 1.07 9.35
C GLY A 177 -7.14 1.42 9.44
N LEU A 178 -7.58 2.07 10.51
CA LEU A 178 -8.99 2.49 10.65
C LEU A 178 -9.40 3.43 9.51
N LEU A 179 -8.61 4.45 9.22
CA LEU A 179 -8.88 5.41 8.15
C LEU A 179 -8.84 4.76 6.75
N ALA A 180 -7.90 3.84 6.54
CA ALA A 180 -7.79 3.11 5.27
C ALA A 180 -8.96 2.15 5.06
N VAL A 181 -9.41 1.46 6.10
CA VAL A 181 -10.57 0.56 6.06
C VAL A 181 -11.87 1.34 5.85
N GLU A 182 -12.06 2.45 6.56
CA GLU A 182 -13.21 3.32 6.33
C GLU A 182 -13.26 3.80 4.87
N SER A 183 -12.14 4.28 4.34
CA SER A 183 -12.01 4.68 2.93
C SER A 183 -12.30 3.52 1.97
N GLY A 184 -11.74 2.33 2.26
CA GLY A 184 -11.93 1.13 1.46
C GLY A 184 -13.38 0.64 1.45
N LEU A 185 -14.08 0.69 2.59
CA LEU A 185 -15.48 0.26 2.70
C LEU A 185 -16.41 1.16 1.88
N HIS A 186 -16.13 2.46 1.78
CA HIS A 186 -16.88 3.37 0.92
C HIS A 186 -16.69 3.08 -0.57
N ALA A 187 -15.52 2.54 -0.96
CA ALA A 187 -15.21 2.25 -2.36
C ALA A 187 -15.59 0.82 -2.78
N GLU A 188 -15.19 -0.18 -2.00
CA GLU A 188 -15.31 -1.61 -2.31
C GLU A 188 -15.44 -2.46 -1.03
N VAL A 189 -16.68 -2.75 -0.61
CA VAL A 189 -16.97 -3.45 0.65
C VAL A 189 -16.37 -4.86 0.68
N VAL A 190 -16.63 -5.67 -0.35
CA VAL A 190 -16.27 -7.11 -0.36
C VAL A 190 -14.76 -7.30 -0.22
N TYR A 191 -13.98 -6.61 -1.05
CA TYR A 191 -12.52 -6.74 -1.01
C TYR A 191 -11.90 -6.11 0.22
N THR A 192 -12.49 -5.04 0.76
CA THR A 192 -12.00 -4.45 2.02
C THR A 192 -12.22 -5.38 3.20
N VAL A 193 -13.39 -6.04 3.29
CA VAL A 193 -13.63 -7.08 4.30
C VAL A 193 -12.65 -8.24 4.16
N LEU A 194 -12.38 -8.70 2.93
CA LEU A 194 -11.38 -9.75 2.69
C LEU A 194 -9.96 -9.31 3.08
N ALA A 195 -9.58 -8.06 2.81
CA ALA A 195 -8.30 -7.50 3.24
C ALA A 195 -8.19 -7.48 4.77
N VAL A 196 -9.23 -6.99 5.47
CA VAL A 196 -9.28 -6.94 6.94
C VAL A 196 -9.22 -8.35 7.54
N SER A 197 -9.88 -9.34 6.95
CA SER A 197 -9.79 -10.72 7.41
C SER A 197 -8.37 -11.30 7.33
N GLY A 198 -7.58 -10.91 6.32
CA GLY A 198 -6.16 -11.26 6.24
C GLY A 198 -5.32 -10.61 7.34
N VAL A 199 -5.64 -9.37 7.72
CA VAL A 199 -4.99 -8.67 8.84
C VAL A 199 -5.31 -9.37 10.17
N ALA A 200 -6.58 -9.73 10.38
CA ALA A 200 -7.01 -10.47 11.57
C ALA A 200 -6.33 -11.84 11.66
N ALA A 201 -6.18 -12.55 10.54
CA ALA A 201 -5.45 -13.82 10.48
C ALA A 201 -3.97 -13.65 10.84
N ALA A 202 -3.31 -12.59 10.35
CA ALA A 202 -1.93 -12.26 10.74
C ALA A 202 -1.81 -11.99 12.25
N ALA A 203 -2.72 -11.21 12.81
CA ALA A 203 -2.72 -10.89 14.24
C ALA A 203 -2.96 -12.14 15.11
N ALA A 204 -3.85 -13.03 14.69
CA ALA A 204 -4.13 -14.29 15.39
C ALA A 204 -2.92 -15.24 15.39
N ALA A 205 -2.10 -15.25 14.33
CA ALA A 205 -0.90 -16.07 14.24
C ALA A 205 0.21 -15.62 15.20
N VAL A 206 0.26 -14.33 15.55
CA VAL A 206 1.25 -13.76 16.47
C VAL A 206 0.84 -13.91 17.95
N ALA A 207 -0.45 -14.08 18.23
CA ALA A 207 -0.92 -14.26 19.59
C ALA A 207 -0.29 -15.52 20.20
N PRO A 208 0.35 -15.44 21.38
CA PRO A 208 0.88 -16.63 22.03
C PRO A 208 -0.26 -17.63 22.21
N PRO A 209 -0.04 -18.94 21.97
CA PRO A 209 -1.07 -19.94 22.19
C PRO A 209 -1.60 -19.70 23.59
N ALA A 210 -2.91 -19.41 23.69
CA ALA A 210 -3.55 -19.22 24.98
C ALA A 210 -3.16 -20.44 25.78
N ARG A 211 -2.27 -20.27 26.79
CA ARG A 211 -1.76 -21.37 27.60
C ARG A 211 -3.01 -22.09 28.03
N ALA A 212 -3.25 -23.26 27.43
CA ALA A 212 -4.41 -24.07 27.72
C ALA A 212 -4.33 -24.20 29.24
N ALA A 213 -5.26 -23.54 29.93
CA ALA A 213 -5.17 -23.35 31.36
C ALA A 213 -4.77 -24.71 31.91
N ASP A 214 -3.59 -24.79 32.53
CA ASP A 214 -3.02 -26.00 33.12
C ASP A 214 -3.91 -26.42 34.31
N GLY A 215 -5.17 -26.72 34.01
CA GLY A 215 -6.08 -27.56 34.73
C GLY A 215 -5.73 -28.99 34.39
N GLN A 216 -4.47 -29.36 34.57
CA GLN A 216 -4.07 -30.75 34.61
C GLN A 216 -3.27 -31.06 35.87
N ARG A 217 -4.07 -31.16 36.93
CA ARG A 217 -4.10 -32.29 37.85
C ARG A 217 -2.92 -32.41 38.82
N SER A 218 -3.06 -31.68 39.93
CA SER A 218 -2.86 -32.28 41.24
C SER A 218 -3.87 -33.42 41.44
N ARG A 219 -3.44 -34.65 41.17
CA ARG A 219 -3.94 -35.86 41.85
C ARG A 219 -2.77 -36.80 42.05
#